data_AF-A0A1I3ZT77-F1
#
_entry.id   AF-A0A1I3ZT77-F1
#
_cell.length_a   1.000
_cell.length_b   1.000
_cell.length_c   1.000
_cell.angle_alpha   90.00
_cell.angle_beta   90.00
_cell.angle_gamma   90.00
#
_symmetry.space_group_name_H-M   'P 1'
#
loop_
_entity.id
_entity.type
_entity.pdbx_description
1 polymer ?
#
loop_
_entity_poly.entity_id
_entity_poly.type
_entity_poly.pdbx_seq_one_letter_code
_entity_poly.pdbx_strand_id
1 'polypeptide(L)' 'MGEIVNLRRARKGKAREEAASLAAANRRKFGATLAERDGTRAGLELAARRLDAHRREAGADSVDAEIGAGPPGHRGDGE' A
#
# COMPACT_ATOMS: atom_id res chain seq x y z
N MET A 1 31.67 -27.34 -15.10
CA MET A 1 32.37 -26.19 -15.71
C MET A 1 31.86 -24.94 -15.00
N GLY A 2 32.68 -24.30 -14.17
CA GLY A 2 32.26 -23.19 -13.32
C GLY A 2 32.58 -21.85 -13.97
N GLU A 3 31.59 -20.97 -14.09
CA GLU A 3 31.80 -19.63 -14.61
C GLU A 3 32.55 -18.77 -13.58
N ILE A 4 33.73 -18.27 -13.95
CA ILE A 4 34.55 -17.41 -13.08
C ILE A 4 33.97 -16.00 -13.15
N VAL A 5 33.14 -15.65 -12.18
CA VAL A 5 32.51 -14.33 -12.12
C VAL A 5 33.39 -13.36 -11.33
N ASN A 6 33.67 -12.19 -11.89
CA ASN A 6 34.40 -11.15 -11.17
C ASN A 6 33.50 -10.47 -10.13
N LEU A 7 33.63 -10.93 -8.87
CA LEU A 7 32.83 -10.44 -7.75
C LEU A 7 32.99 -8.93 -7.49
N ARG A 8 34.15 -8.33 -7.81
CA ARG A 8 34.36 -6.88 -7.66
C ARG A 8 33.47 -6.11 -8.63
N ARG A 9 33.40 -6.56 -9.90
CA ARG A 9 32.54 -5.94 -10.92
C ARG A 9 31.06 -6.12 -10.57
N ALA A 10 30.68 -7.31 -10.09
CA ALA A 10 29.32 -7.60 -9.65
C ALA A 10 28.88 -6.71 -8.47
N ARG A 11 29.71 -6.57 -7.43
CA ARG A 11 29.44 -5.66 -6.30
C ARG A 11 29.33 -4.20 -6.73
N LYS A 12 30.19 -3.75 -7.65
CA LYS A 12 30.12 -2.39 -8.21
C LYS A 12 28.83 -2.16 -9.01
N GLY A 13 28.35 -3.18 -9.72
CA GLY A 13 27.05 -3.15 -10.40
C GLY A 13 25.91 -2.92 -9.41
N LYS A 14 25.80 -3.79 -8.39
CA LYS A 14 24.79 -3.67 -7.34
C LYS A 14 24.81 -2.31 -6.64
N ALA A 15 25.99 -1.83 -6.24
CA ALA A 15 26.11 -0.53 -5.58
C ALA A 15 25.62 0.65 -6.45
N ARG A 16 25.81 0.58 -7.77
CA ARG A 16 25.29 1.59 -8.70
C ARG A 16 23.77 1.50 -8.87
N GLU A 17 23.22 0.29 -8.93
CA GLU A 17 21.77 0.06 -9.02
C GLU A 17 21.05 0.57 -7.77
N GLU A 18 21.59 0.27 -6.59
CA GLU A 18 21.08 0.78 -5.31
C GLU A 18 21.11 2.30 -5.26
N ALA A 19 22.23 2.93 -5.66
CA ALA A 19 22.34 4.38 -5.72
C ALA A 19 21.35 5.01 -6.72
N ALA A 20 21.12 4.38 -7.87
CA ALA A 20 20.16 4.84 -8.87
C ALA A 20 18.72 4.75 -8.37
N SER A 21 18.37 3.65 -7.68
CA SER A 21 17.06 3.46 -7.06
C SER A 21 16.81 4.50 -5.97
N LEU A 22 17.80 4.74 -5.09
CA LEU A 22 17.73 5.76 -4.06
C LEU A 22 17.60 7.16 -4.66
N ALA A 23 18.35 7.47 -5.71
CA ALA A 23 18.23 8.74 -6.42
C ALA A 23 16.85 8.91 -7.07
N ALA A 24 16.25 7.85 -7.63
CA ALA A 24 14.89 7.91 -8.16
C ALA A 24 13.86 8.15 -7.05
N ALA A 25 13.99 7.48 -5.91
CA ALA A 25 13.13 7.71 -4.75
C ALA A 25 13.27 9.14 -4.22
N ASN A 26 14.50 9.65 -4.14
CA ASN A 26 14.78 11.01 -3.69
C ASN A 26 14.30 12.06 -4.70
N ARG A 27 14.40 11.83 -6.02
CA ARG A 27 13.77 12.71 -7.03
C ARG A 27 12.27 12.78 -6.87
N ARG A 28 11.58 11.67 -6.58
CA ARG A 28 10.14 11.69 -6.31
C ARG A 28 9.80 12.40 -5.01
N LYS A 29 10.60 12.20 -3.95
CA LYS A 29 10.37 12.79 -2.62
C LYS A 29 10.75 14.27 -2.52
N PHE A 30 11.82 14.67 -3.19
CA PHE A 30 12.46 15.99 -3.06
C PHE A 30 12.48 16.80 -4.35
N GLY A 31 12.17 16.20 -5.50
CA GLY A 31 12.06 16.90 -6.78
C GLY A 31 10.68 17.50 -7.05
N ALA A 32 9.68 17.16 -6.23
CA ALA A 32 8.42 17.92 -6.20
C ALA A 32 8.69 19.29 -5.58
N THR A 33 8.27 20.34 -6.28
CA THR A 33 8.40 21.72 -5.79
C THR A 33 7.59 21.90 -4.50
N LEU A 34 7.96 22.89 -3.68
CA LEU A 34 7.22 23.21 -2.44
C LEU A 34 5.70 23.38 -2.69
N ALA A 35 5.33 24.03 -3.80
CA ALA A 35 3.94 24.23 -4.20
C ALA A 35 3.20 22.92 -4.51
N GLU A 36 3.85 21.96 -5.18
CA GLU A 36 3.25 20.65 -5.48
C GLU A 36 3.11 19.77 -4.24
N ARG A 37 4.09 19.83 -3.33
CA ARG A 37 4.04 19.15 -2.03
C ARG A 37 2.91 19.70 -1.17
N ASP A 38 2.74 21.03 -1.14
CA ASP A 38 1.67 21.68 -0.39
C ASP A 38 0.29 21.37 -0.96
N GLY A 39 0.13 21.37 -2.29
CA GLY A 39 -1.12 20.97 -2.94
C GLY A 39 -1.49 19.51 -2.64
N THR A 40 -0.51 18.60 -2.70
CA THR A 40 -0.71 17.19 -2.35
C THR A 40 -1.08 17.01 -0.88
N ARG A 41 -0.38 17.71 0.03
CA ARG A 41 -0.67 17.68 1.46
C ARG A 41 -2.08 18.18 1.76
N ALA A 42 -2.48 19.32 1.19
CA ALA A 42 -3.82 19.88 1.37
C ALA A 42 -4.91 18.93 0.85
N GLY A 43 -4.67 18.27 -0.29
CA GLY A 43 -5.58 17.25 -0.83
C GLY A 43 -5.71 16.03 0.08
N LEU A 44 -4.59 15.53 0.62
CA LEU A 44 -4.56 14.42 1.57
C LEU A 44 -5.25 14.77 2.88
N GLU A 45 -5.04 15.98 3.42
CA GLU A 45 -5.72 16.43 4.64
C GLU A 45 -7.22 16.55 4.44
N LEU A 46 -7.69 17.10 3.31
CA LEU A 46 -9.11 17.18 3.01
C LEU A 46 -9.74 15.79 2.85
N ALA A 47 -9.03 14.87 2.18
CA ALA A 47 -9.48 13.48 2.07
C ALA A 47 -9.53 12.79 3.43
N ALA A 48 -8.51 12.98 4.28
CA ALA A 48 -8.48 12.44 5.63
C ALA A 48 -9.63 12.98 6.48
N ARG A 49 -9.88 14.30 6.45
CA ARG A 49 -11.01 14.92 7.16
C ARG A 49 -12.36 14.41 6.66
N ARG A 50 -12.52 14.21 5.35
CA ARG A 50 -13.75 13.61 4.78
C ARG A 50 -13.93 12.18 5.26
N LEU A 51 -12.89 11.36 5.18
CA LEU A 51 -12.93 9.99 5.65
C LEU A 51 -13.23 9.91 7.15
N ASP A 52 -12.67 10.82 7.93
CA ASP A 52 -12.90 10.90 9.37
C ASP A 52 -14.33 11.37 9.71
N ALA A 53 -14.85 12.39 9.00
CA ALA A 53 -16.24 12.81 9.15
C ALA A 53 -17.25 11.72 8.74
N HIS A 54 -16.86 10.81 7.85
CA HIS A 54 -17.66 9.65 7.46
C HIS A 54 -17.36 8.39 8.29
N ARG A 55 -16.37 8.45 9.21
CA ARG A 55 -16.06 7.35 10.11
C ARG A 55 -17.10 7.35 11.21
N ARG A 56 -18.00 6.37 11.19
CA ARG A 56 -18.79 6.04 12.38
C ARG A 56 -17.81 5.48 13.40
N GLU A 57 -17.73 6.08 14.59
CA GLU A 57 -16.92 5.51 15.67
C GLU A 57 -17.36 4.05 15.86
N ALA A 58 -16.41 3.13 15.84
CA ALA A 58 -16.65 1.68 15.91
C ALA A 58 -17.07 1.22 17.31
N GLY A 59 -18.03 1.92 17.91
CA GLY A 59 -18.54 1.68 19.26
C GLY A 59 -20.04 1.87 19.42
N ALA A 60 -20.80 2.30 18.40
CA ALA A 60 -22.25 2.50 18.56
C ALA A 60 -23.12 1.49 17.83
N ASP A 61 -22.81 1.06 16.59
CA ASP A 61 -23.79 0.28 15.80
C ASP A 61 -23.15 -0.72 14.81
N SER A 62 -22.25 -1.60 15.26
CA SER A 62 -21.84 -2.74 14.43
C SER A 62 -22.85 -3.89 14.55
N VAL A 63 -23.99 -3.75 13.86
CA VAL A 63 -24.95 -4.83 13.58
C VAL A 63 -24.51 -5.71 12.39
N ASP A 64 -23.35 -5.43 11.80
CA ASP A 64 -22.85 -6.14 10.61
C ASP A 64 -22.14 -7.48 10.91
N ALA A 65 -22.14 -7.95 12.16
CA ALA A 65 -21.50 -9.21 12.54
C ALA A 65 -22.36 -10.47 12.29
N GLU A 66 -23.65 -10.33 11.96
CA GLU A 66 -24.55 -11.49 11.75
C GLU A 66 -24.81 -11.88 10.28
N ILE A 67 -24.21 -11.23 9.29
CA ILE A 67 -24.38 -11.62 7.87
C ILE A 67 -23.26 -12.59 7.43
N GLY A 68 -23.02 -13.62 8.23
CA GLY A 68 -21.93 -14.59 8.01
C GLY A 68 -22.30 -16.06 8.16
N ALA A 69 -23.52 -16.38 8.60
CA ALA A 69 -23.99 -17.77 8.67
C ALA A 69 -25.14 -17.96 7.66
N GLY A 70 -24.80 -18.40 6.45
CA GLY A 70 -25.79 -18.80 5.46
C GLY A 70 -26.70 -19.90 6.00
N PRO A 71 -27.99 -19.94 5.62
CA PRO A 71 -28.93 -20.92 6.15
C PRO A 71 -28.44 -22.34 5.84
N PRO A 72 -28.57 -23.30 6.78
CA PRO A 72 -28.17 -24.68 6.52
C PRO A 72 -29.00 -25.22 5.36
N GLY A 73 -28.29 -25.66 4.30
CA GLY A 73 -28.89 -26.17 3.08
C GLY A 73 -29.87 -27.30 3.37
N HIS A 74 -31.08 -27.15 2.84
CA HIS A 74 -32.04 -28.24 2.74
C HIS A 74 -31.51 -29.27 1.73
N ARG A 75 -30.81 -30.30 2.22
CA ARG A 75 -30.61 -31.53 1.45
C ARG A 75 -31.85 -32.40 1.68
N GLY A 76 -32.72 -32.39 0.67
CA GLY A 76 -33.73 -33.41 0.52
C GLY A 76 -33.06 -34.72 0.14
N ASP A 77 -33.31 -35.73 0.95
CA ASP A 77 -33.25 -37.14 0.62
C ASP A 77 -34.65 -37.65 1.08
N GLY A 78 -35.56 -38.16 0.25
CA GLY A 78 -35.35 -38.99 -0.92
C GLY A 78 -35.40 -40.46 -0.53
N GLU A 79 -36.53 -40.92 0.06
CA GLU A 79 -37.20 -42.24 -0.04
C GLU A 79 -38.31 -42.39 1.00
#